data_AF-A0A7X2Z905-F1
#
_entry.id   AF-A0A7X2Z905-F1
#
_cell.length_a   1.000
_cell.length_b   1.000
_cell.length_c   1.000
_cell.angle_alpha   90.00
_cell.angle_beta   90.00
_cell.angle_gamma   90.00
#
_symmetry.space_group_name_H-M   'P 1'
#
loop_
_entity.id
_entity.type
_entity.pdbx_description
1 polymer ?
#
loop_
_entity_poly.entity_id
_entity_poly.type
_entity_poly.pdbx_seq_one_letter_code
_entity_poly.pdbx_strand_id
1 'polypeptide(L)'
;MLAVIGVLAAGALIFLWEGRSLFKQKMKKEMIIFSSVLLLAVILYIGVVLDLPIPSPTKAIGTLLEPIVKPIVLWTEGEDFHDG
;
A
#
# COMPACT_ATOMS: atom_id res chain seq x y z
N MET A 1 4.78 8.81 -10.84
CA MET A 1 5.10 10.02 -10.06
C MET A 1 3.89 10.60 -9.32
N LEU A 2 2.71 10.75 -9.94
CA LEU A 2 1.49 11.25 -9.27
C LEU A 2 1.12 10.50 -7.98
N ALA A 3 1.25 9.17 -7.98
CA ALA A 3 0.98 8.37 -6.79
C ALA A 3 1.93 8.72 -5.61
N VAL A 4 3.20 9.08 -5.88
CA VAL A 4 4.16 9.50 -4.84
C VAL A 4 3.74 10.82 -4.22
N ILE A 5 3.33 11.75 -5.07
CA ILE A 5 2.84 13.06 -4.64
C ILE A 5 1.58 12.88 -3.79
N GLY A 6 0.68 11.98 -4.19
CA GLY A 6 -0.53 11.65 -3.42
C GLY A 6 -0.22 11.06 -2.04
N VAL A 7 0.71 10.12 -1.95
CA VAL A 7 1.11 9.51 -0.66
C VAL A 7 1.81 10.52 0.25
N LEU A 8 2.70 11.36 -0.28
CA LEU A 8 3.34 12.43 0.49
C LEU A 8 2.33 13.47 0.97
N ALA A 9 1.37 13.86 0.11
CA ALA A 9 0.32 14.80 0.46
C ALA A 9 -0.61 14.24 1.55
N ALA A 10 -1.02 12.98 1.44
CA ALA A 10 -1.80 12.29 2.46
C ALA A 10 -1.03 12.18 3.77
N GLY A 11 0.24 11.77 3.72
CA GLY A 11 1.11 11.71 4.91
C GLY A 11 1.27 13.06 5.60
N ALA A 12 1.43 14.15 4.83
CA ALA A 12 1.51 15.50 5.38
C ALA A 12 0.20 15.97 6.02
N LEU A 13 -0.95 15.66 5.40
CA LEU A 13 -2.28 15.96 5.95
C LEU A 13 -2.52 15.25 7.27
N ILE A 14 -2.23 13.94 7.31
CA ILE A 14 -2.35 13.11 8.52
C ILE A 14 -1.38 13.65 9.59
N PHE A 15 -0.13 13.95 9.23
CA PHE A 15 0.85 14.50 10.16
C PHE A 15 0.44 15.86 10.74
N LEU A 16 -0.15 16.75 9.94
CA LEU A 16 -0.64 18.04 10.43
C LEU A 16 -1.84 17.87 11.37
N TRP A 17 -2.74 16.93 11.07
CA TRP A 17 -3.93 16.69 11.87
C TRP A 17 -3.59 15.99 13.19
N GLU A 18 -2.93 14.83 13.11
CA GLU A 18 -2.55 14.05 14.28
C GLU A 18 -1.39 14.70 15.04
N GLY A 19 -0.39 15.26 14.35
CA GLY A 19 0.72 15.96 15.00
C GLY A 19 0.25 17.15 15.84
N ARG A 20 -0.74 17.93 15.37
CA ARG A 20 -1.32 19.01 16.18
C ARG A 20 -2.13 18.47 17.37
N SER A 21 -2.82 17.34 17.20
CA SER A 21 -3.55 16.69 18.30
C SER A 21 -2.60 16.12 19.37
N LEU A 22 -1.55 15.41 18.95
CA LEU A 22 -0.54 14.76 19.80
C LEU A 22 0.32 15.78 20.55
N PHE A 23 0.68 16.90 19.90
CA PHE A 23 1.43 17.97 20.55
C PHE A 23 0.62 18.65 21.66
N LYS A 24 -0.69 18.85 21.44
CA LYS A 24 -1.61 19.39 22.46
C LYS A 24 -1.78 18.45 23.66
N GLN A 25 -1.75 17.14 23.43
CA GLN A 25 -1.93 16.15 24.49
C GLN A 25 -0.62 15.79 25.23
N LYS A 26 0.53 16.39 24.86
CA LYS A 26 1.87 16.08 25.40
C LYS A 26 2.23 14.57 25.36
N MET A 27 1.55 13.78 24.53
CA MET A 27 1.74 12.34 24.40
C MET A 27 2.97 12.05 23.54
N LYS A 28 4.17 12.31 24.11
CA LYS A 28 5.45 12.14 23.39
C LYS A 28 5.67 10.71 22.89
N LYS A 29 5.15 9.70 23.61
CA LYS A 29 5.21 8.29 23.20
C LYS A 29 4.40 8.01 21.94
N GLU A 30 3.16 8.48 21.89
CA GLU A 30 2.28 8.30 20.74
C GLU A 30 2.82 9.05 19.52
N MET A 31 3.41 10.24 19.72
CA MET A 31 4.03 11.00 18.65
C MET A 31 5.22 10.27 18.01
N ILE A 32 6.01 9.55 18.81
CA ILE A 32 7.12 8.71 18.32
C ILE A 32 6.59 7.50 17.54
N ILE A 33 5.55 6.83 18.03
CA ILE A 33 4.94 5.66 17.35
C ILE A 33 4.31 6.09 16.02
N PHE A 34 3.55 7.18 16.02
CA PHE A 34 2.97 7.74 14.82
C PHE A 34 4.04 8.11 13.79
N SER A 35 5.08 8.83 14.23
CA SER A 35 6.17 9.24 13.34
C SER A 35 6.94 8.03 12.81
N SER A 36 7.16 6.98 13.60
CA SER A 36 7.89 5.80 13.14
C SER A 36 7.08 5.00 12.12
N VAL A 37 5.78 4.81 12.35
CA VAL A 37 4.89 4.12 11.41
C VAL A 37 4.74 4.90 10.10
N LEU A 38 4.57 6.22 10.18
CA LEU A 38 4.47 7.09 9.01
C LEU A 38 5.74 7.02 8.16
N LEU A 39 6.90 7.08 8.81
CA LEU A 39 8.20 7.01 8.14
C LEU A 39 8.43 5.64 7.48
N LEU A 40 7.99 4.56 8.14
CA LEU A 40 8.03 3.20 7.61
C LEU A 40 7.13 3.04 6.38
N ALA A 41 5.92 3.62 6.42
CA ALA A 41 5.00 3.63 5.28
C ALA A 41 5.59 4.38 4.07
N VAL A 42 6.23 5.53 4.30
CA VAL A 42 6.89 6.30 3.23
C VAL A 42 8.06 5.53 2.62
N ILE A 43 8.93 4.91 3.44
CA ILE A 43 10.05 4.11 2.95
C ILE A 43 9.56 2.92 2.12
N LEU A 44 8.56 2.18 2.61
CA LEU A 44 7.95 1.07 1.88
C LEU A 44 7.41 1.52 0.53
N TYR A 45 6.66 2.62 0.52
CA TYR A 45 6.07 3.15 -0.70
C TYR A 45 7.13 3.61 -1.71
N ILE A 46 8.18 4.31 -1.25
CA ILE A 46 9.31 4.69 -2.10
C ILE A 46 9.98 3.44 -2.70
N GLY A 47 10.20 2.42 -1.89
CA GLY A 47 10.79 1.16 -2.33
C GLY A 47 9.96 0.44 -3.40
N VAL A 48 8.63 0.47 -3.28
CA VAL A 48 7.72 -0.04 -4.31
C VAL A 48 7.82 0.79 -5.60
N VAL A 49 7.90 2.12 -5.51
CA VAL A 49 7.96 3.00 -6.69
C VAL A 49 9.32 2.94 -7.40
N LEU A 50 10.41 2.74 -6.67
CA LEU A 50 11.74 2.56 -7.24
C LEU A 50 11.96 1.17 -7.85
N ASP A 51 10.92 0.33 -7.87
CA ASP A 51 10.97 -1.07 -8.30
C ASP A 51 12.11 -1.85 -7.61
N LEU A 52 12.42 -1.48 -6.36
CA LEU A 52 13.32 -2.31 -5.56
C LEU A 52 12.68 -3.70 -5.45
N PRO A 53 13.47 -4.79 -5.46
CA PRO A 53 12.99 -6.16 -5.27
C PRO A 53 12.60 -6.40 -3.80
N ILE A 54 11.80 -5.50 -3.23
CA ILE A 54 11.16 -5.68 -1.94
C ILE A 54 10.02 -6.66 -2.20
N PRO A 55 9.95 -7.78 -1.47
CA PRO A 55 8.80 -8.67 -1.54
C PRO A 55 7.57 -7.85 -1.13
N SER A 56 6.79 -7.39 -2.10
CA SER A 56 5.58 -6.64 -1.80
C SER A 56 4.56 -7.64 -1.24
N PRO A 57 3.88 -7.32 -0.12
CA PRO A 57 2.83 -8.18 0.42
C PRO A 57 1.79 -8.52 -0.64
N THR A 58 1.50 -7.58 -1.53
CA THR A 58 0.63 -7.76 -2.69
C THR A 58 1.14 -8.81 -3.67
N LYS A 59 2.45 -8.83 -3.99
CA LYS A 59 3.04 -9.91 -4.81
C LYS A 59 2.96 -11.25 -4.09
N ALA A 60 3.22 -11.30 -2.78
CA ALA A 60 3.13 -12.54 -2.01
C ALA A 60 1.69 -13.10 -1.99
N ILE A 61 0.70 -12.23 -1.78
CA ILE A 61 -0.72 -12.57 -1.87
C ILE A 61 -1.06 -13.03 -3.29
N GLY A 62 -0.55 -12.35 -4.32
CA GLY A 62 -0.70 -12.75 -5.72
C GLY A 62 -0.15 -14.14 -6.00
N THR A 63 1.05 -14.49 -5.53
CA THR A 63 1.65 -15.82 -5.71
C THR A 63 0.84 -16.92 -5.01
N LEU A 64 0.23 -16.63 -3.86
CA LEU A 64 -0.64 -17.58 -3.16
C LEU A 64 -1.98 -17.78 -3.87
N LEU A 65 -2.52 -16.73 -4.50
CA LEU A 65 -3.81 -16.74 -5.19
C LEU A 65 -3.71 -17.20 -6.65
N GLU A 66 -2.55 -17.08 -7.27
CA GLU A 66 -2.29 -17.48 -8.67
C GLU A 66 -2.79 -18.90 -9.02
N PRO A 67 -2.56 -19.96 -8.20
CA PRO A 67 -3.08 -21.29 -8.51
C PRO A 67 -4.60 -21.40 -8.43
N ILE A 68 -5.27 -20.52 -7.68
CA ILE A 68 -6.73 -20.52 -7.52
C ILE A 68 -7.40 -19.76 -8.68
N VAL A 69 -6.78 -18.66 -9.12
CA VAL A 69 -7.34 -17.77 -10.15
C VAL A 69 -7.15 -18.32 -11.57
N LYS A 70 -6.01 -18.97 -11.86
CA LYS A 70 -5.73 -19.55 -13.19
C LYS A 70 -6.86 -20.41 -13.76
N PRO A 71 -7.42 -21.40 -13.04
CA PRO A 71 -8.50 -22.24 -13.57
C PRO A 71 -9.80 -21.47 -13.80
N ILE A 72 -10.06 -20.41 -13.03
CA ILE A 72 -11.27 -19.58 -13.17
C ILE A 72 -11.19 -18.76 -14.45
N VAL A 73 -10.04 -18.12 -14.71
CA VAL A 73 -9.81 -17.34 -15.95
C VAL A 73 -9.92 -18.23 -17.19
N LEU A 74 -9.34 -19.44 -17.12
CA LEU A 74 -9.40 -20.43 -18.20
C LEU A 74 -10.83 -20.89 -18.50
N TRP A 75 -11.70 -20.89 -17.48
CA TRP A 75 -13.12 -21.21 -17.64
C TRP A 75 -13.89 -20.04 -18.25
N THR A 76 -13.63 -18.79 -17.82
CA THR A 76 -14.28 -17.59 -18.35
C THR A 76 -13.90 -17.32 -19.82
N GLU A 77 -12.62 -17.45 -20.19
CA GLU A 77 -12.16 -17.28 -21.59
C GLU A 77 -12.61 -18.43 -22.52
N GLY A 78 -13.05 -19.56 -21.95
CA GLY A 78 -13.58 -20.70 -22.70
C GLY A 78 -15.06 -20.57 -23.08
N GLU A 79 -15.84 -19.74 -22.39
CA GLU A 79 -17.26 -19.48 -22.70
C GLU A 79 -17.45 -18.52 -23.88
N ASP A 80 -16.49 -17.63 -24.16
CA ASP A 80 -16.60 -16.62 -25.24
C ASP A 80 -16.55 -17.20 -26.67
N PHE A 81 -16.21 -18.48 -26.86
CA PHE A 81 -16.08 -19.13 -28.18
C PHE A 81 -17.30 -19.95 -28.61
N HIS A 82 -18.39 -19.98 -27.83
CA HIS A 82 -19.57 -20.80 -28.14
C HIS A 82 -20.81 -20.03 -28.64
N ASP A 83 -20.70 -18.71 -28.81
CA ASP A 83 -21.77 -17.84 -29.32
C ASP A 83 -21.43 -17.20 -30.69
N GLY A 84 -20.73 -17.92 -31.57
CA GLY A 84 -20.38 -17.52 -32.94
C GLY A 84 -21.03 -18.38 -34.02
#